data_AF-A0A6V8K7L6-F1
#
_entry.id   AF-A0A6V8K7L6-F1
#
_cell.length_a   1.000
_cell.length_b   1.000
_cell.length_c   1.000
_cell.angle_alpha   90.00
_cell.angle_beta   90.00
_cell.angle_gamma   90.00
#
_symmetry.space_group_name_H-M   'P 1'
#
loop_
_entity.id
_entity.type
_entity.pdbx_description
1 polymer ?
#
loop_
_entity_poly.entity_id
_entity_poly.type
_entity_poly.pdbx_seq_one_letter_code
_entity_poly.pdbx_strand_id
1 'polypeptide(L)'
;MSTGNRGFTATGLRRLNGVLARHVDSGKVPGVVALVSRGGETHVEAIGTMRHDGGPPMRRDTMFRMASTSKPVSVAAAMVLLDECRLRLDDLVEQWLPELADRRVLKRIDSPLDDTVPARRPITVRDVLTSTFGLGMDLTSLGTPIMGRSSSRGSRRTCRCRCPSRTSGCAASARFR
;
A
#
# COMPACT_ATOMS: atom_id res chain seq x y z
N MET A 1 0.57 18.44 41.65
CA MET A 1 0.57 16.96 41.67
C MET A 1 -0.75 16.44 41.14
N SER A 2 -0.75 15.73 40.00
CA SER A 2 -1.92 14.98 39.50
C SER A 2 -1.43 13.68 38.87
N THR A 3 -1.14 12.69 39.70
CA THR A 3 -0.89 11.29 39.34
C THR A 3 -2.20 10.62 38.91
N GLY A 4 -2.66 10.94 37.69
CA GLY A 4 -3.77 10.26 37.04
C GLY A 4 -3.22 9.27 36.01
N ASN A 5 -3.35 7.98 36.29
CA ASN A 5 -3.04 6.83 35.45
C ASN A 5 -3.47 7.05 33.96
N ARG A 6 -2.54 7.28 33.02
CA ARG A 6 -2.85 7.95 31.73
C ARG A 6 -2.44 7.23 30.42
N GLY A 7 -2.11 5.94 30.42
CA GLY A 7 -1.90 5.19 29.17
C GLY A 7 -2.76 3.95 29.03
N PHE A 8 -2.55 2.95 29.90
CA PHE A 8 -3.18 1.63 29.78
C PHE A 8 -3.57 1.02 31.12
N THR A 9 -4.57 0.14 31.13
CA THR A 9 -4.91 -0.66 32.31
C THR A 9 -4.25 -2.04 32.23
N ALA A 10 -3.71 -2.53 33.35
CA ALA A 10 -3.09 -3.85 33.39
C ALA A 10 -4.05 -4.98 32.97
N THR A 11 -5.33 -4.87 33.35
CA THR A 11 -6.38 -5.80 32.91
C THR A 11 -6.59 -5.77 31.40
N GLY A 12 -6.58 -4.57 30.78
CA GLY A 12 -6.69 -4.41 29.34
C GLY A 12 -5.50 -5.02 28.58
N LEU A 13 -4.28 -4.80 29.08
CA LEU A 13 -3.07 -5.37 28.48
C LEU A 13 -3.03 -6.90 28.61
N ARG A 14 -3.42 -7.47 29.75
CA ARG A 14 -3.57 -8.93 29.90
C ARG A 14 -4.60 -9.50 28.93
N ARG A 15 -5.71 -8.78 28.72
CA ARG A 15 -6.73 -9.18 27.74
C ARG A 15 -6.18 -9.16 26.30
N LEU A 16 -5.40 -8.14 25.94
CA LEU A 16 -4.72 -8.06 24.65
C LEU A 16 -3.80 -9.27 24.44
N ASN A 17 -2.89 -9.52 25.39
CA ASN A 17 -1.99 -10.67 25.34
C ASN A 17 -2.76 -11.99 25.18
N GLY A 18 -3.80 -12.23 25.99
CA GLY A 18 -4.61 -13.45 25.91
C GLY A 18 -5.36 -13.62 24.58
N VAL A 19 -5.80 -12.53 23.92
CA VAL A 19 -6.39 -12.61 22.58
C VAL A 19 -5.35 -12.98 21.54
N LEU A 20 -4.15 -12.40 21.60
CA LEU A 20 -3.06 -12.66 20.66
C LEU A 20 -2.52 -14.08 20.82
N ALA A 21 -2.30 -14.54 22.05
CA ALA A 21 -1.87 -15.89 22.38
C ALA A 21 -2.80 -16.93 21.78
N ARG A 22 -4.14 -16.79 21.95
CA ARG A 22 -5.12 -17.71 21.35
C ARG A 22 -5.00 -17.84 19.83
N HIS A 23 -4.63 -16.77 19.12
CA HIS A 23 -4.44 -16.84 17.65
C HIS A 23 -3.19 -17.64 17.28
N VAL A 24 -2.12 -17.51 18.06
CA VAL A 24 -0.88 -18.29 17.89
C VAL A 24 -1.11 -19.75 18.29
N ASP A 25 -1.71 -20.00 19.46
CA ASP A 25 -1.97 -21.34 19.99
C ASP A 25 -2.92 -22.15 19.10
N SER A 26 -3.87 -21.48 18.43
CA SER A 26 -4.75 -22.13 17.44
C SER A 26 -4.06 -22.52 16.13
N GLY A 27 -2.78 -22.15 15.93
CA GLY A 27 -2.01 -22.43 14.72
C GLY A 27 -2.38 -21.57 13.50
N LYS A 28 -3.33 -20.64 13.62
CA LYS A 28 -3.77 -19.77 12.52
C LYS A 28 -2.67 -18.84 12.01
N VAL A 29 -1.81 -18.40 12.91
CA VAL A 29 -0.61 -17.60 12.61
C VAL A 29 0.58 -18.16 13.40
N PRO A 30 1.80 -18.11 12.86
CA PRO A 30 2.97 -18.68 13.55
C PRO A 30 3.46 -17.79 14.70
N GLY A 31 3.17 -16.49 14.62
CA GLY A 31 3.53 -15.49 15.61
C GLY A 31 2.96 -14.13 15.24
N VAL A 32 3.01 -13.20 16.19
CA VAL A 32 2.44 -11.86 16.06
C VAL A 32 3.26 -10.85 16.88
N VAL A 33 3.37 -9.63 16.35
CA VAL A 33 3.82 -8.46 17.11
C VAL A 33 2.69 -7.45 17.12
N ALA A 34 2.34 -6.94 18.30
CA ALA A 34 1.37 -5.85 18.45
C ALA A 34 2.02 -4.70 19.22
N LEU A 35 1.78 -3.48 18.76
CA LEU A 35 2.24 -2.25 19.42
C LEU A 35 1.04 -1.33 19.64
N VAL A 36 0.89 -0.84 20.87
CA VAL A 36 -0.10 0.18 21.22
C VAL A 36 0.62 1.35 21.85
N SER A 37 0.38 2.55 21.35
CA SER A 37 1.01 3.77 21.88
C SER A 37 -0.04 4.83 22.20
N ARG A 38 0.02 5.41 23.39
CA ARG A 38 -0.89 6.46 23.86
C ARG A 38 -0.21 7.31 24.93
N GLY A 39 -0.29 8.63 24.78
CA GLY A 39 0.18 9.57 25.82
C GLY A 39 1.67 9.44 26.15
N GLY A 40 2.49 9.02 25.18
CA GLY A 40 3.92 8.76 25.38
C GLY A 40 4.25 7.37 25.93
N GLU A 41 3.26 6.62 26.42
CA GLU A 41 3.44 5.21 26.80
C GLU A 41 3.32 4.32 25.57
N THR A 42 4.18 3.31 25.48
CA THR A 42 4.16 2.31 24.41
C THR A 42 4.23 0.91 25.01
N HIS A 43 3.25 0.08 24.66
CA HIS A 43 3.20 -1.33 25.03
C HIS A 43 3.45 -2.20 23.79
N VAL A 44 4.25 -3.26 23.93
CA VAL A 44 4.58 -4.18 22.84
C VAL A 44 4.38 -5.63 23.30
N GLU A 45 3.68 -6.40 22.51
CA GLU A 45 3.55 -7.86 22.63
C GLU A 45 4.26 -8.51 21.45
N ALA A 46 5.09 -9.52 21.70
CA ALA A 46 5.68 -10.36 20.66
C ALA A 46 5.52 -11.82 21.08
N ILE A 47 4.76 -12.60 20.30
CA ILE A 47 4.36 -13.96 20.66
C ILE A 47 4.63 -14.89 19.48
N GLY A 48 5.07 -16.11 19.75
CA GLY A 48 5.28 -17.15 18.75
C GLY A 48 6.60 -17.02 17.99
N THR A 49 6.62 -17.53 16.76
CA THR A 49 7.82 -17.60 15.91
C THR A 49 7.55 -17.07 14.51
N MET A 50 8.61 -16.89 13.73
CA MET A 50 8.50 -16.34 12.38
C MET A 50 7.89 -17.30 11.34
N ARG A 51 7.73 -18.61 11.66
CA ARG A 51 7.23 -19.62 10.71
C ARG A 51 6.39 -20.69 11.43
N HIS A 52 5.52 -21.37 10.69
CA HIS A 52 4.59 -22.36 11.28
C HIS A 52 5.30 -23.62 11.79
N ASP A 53 6.40 -24.01 11.16
CA ASP A 53 7.27 -25.14 11.56
C ASP A 53 8.26 -24.76 12.68
N GLY A 54 8.09 -23.59 13.28
CA GLY A 54 9.00 -23.01 14.26
C GLY A 54 10.16 -22.25 13.60
N GLY A 55 11.11 -21.80 14.40
CA GLY A 55 12.22 -20.96 13.97
C GLY A 55 12.48 -19.83 14.94
N PRO A 56 13.15 -18.76 14.50
CA PRO A 56 13.46 -17.63 15.36
C PRO A 56 12.19 -17.07 16.03
N PRO A 57 12.27 -16.72 17.33
CA PRO A 57 11.14 -16.14 18.04
C PRO A 57 10.76 -14.80 17.43
N MET A 58 9.48 -14.47 17.53
CA MET A 58 9.01 -13.16 17.13
C MET A 58 9.62 -12.07 18.02
N ARG A 59 10.14 -10.99 17.42
CA ARG A 59 10.75 -9.85 18.12
C ARG A 59 10.12 -8.54 17.63
N ARG A 60 10.21 -7.49 18.45
CA ARG A 60 9.69 -6.16 18.11
C ARG A 60 10.23 -5.62 16.77
N ASP A 61 11.48 -5.93 16.47
CA ASP A 61 12.24 -5.53 15.28
C ASP A 61 12.25 -6.60 14.18
N THR A 62 11.41 -7.65 14.29
CA THR A 62 11.24 -8.61 13.21
C THR A 62 10.76 -7.89 11.94
N MET A 63 11.42 -8.18 10.82
CA MET A 63 11.03 -7.62 9.53
C MET A 63 9.78 -8.32 8.97
N PHE A 64 8.79 -7.53 8.59
CA PHE A 64 7.57 -8.00 7.94
C PHE A 64 7.44 -7.43 6.53
N ARG A 65 6.80 -8.20 5.64
CA ARG A 65 6.38 -7.68 4.34
C ARG A 65 5.17 -6.75 4.55
N MET A 66 5.37 -5.45 4.34
CA MET A 66 4.32 -4.43 4.55
C MET A 66 3.09 -4.61 3.64
N ALA A 67 3.27 -5.13 2.42
CA ALA A 67 2.20 -5.25 1.44
C ALA A 67 1.42 -3.92 1.30
N SER A 68 0.09 -3.93 1.48
CA SER A 68 -0.73 -2.72 1.35
C SER A 68 -0.50 -1.68 2.45
N THR A 69 0.16 -2.00 3.57
CA THR A 69 0.49 -0.99 4.60
C THR A 69 1.59 -0.03 4.16
N SER A 70 2.16 -0.22 2.97
CA SER A 70 3.04 0.75 2.31
C SER A 70 2.30 2.00 1.79
N LYS A 71 0.97 1.93 1.58
CA LYS A 71 0.20 3.05 0.99
C LYS A 71 0.31 4.35 1.79
N PRO A 72 0.10 4.37 3.13
CA PRO A 72 0.27 5.60 3.91
C PRO A 72 1.66 6.25 3.77
N VAL A 73 2.73 5.45 3.65
CA VAL A 73 4.09 5.97 3.43
C VAL A 73 4.20 6.67 2.08
N SER A 74 3.64 6.07 1.01
CA SER A 74 3.61 6.69 -0.32
C SER A 74 2.74 7.95 -0.35
N VAL A 75 1.60 7.93 0.35
CA VAL A 75 0.71 9.11 0.48
C VAL A 75 1.41 10.24 1.23
N ALA A 76 2.15 9.96 2.30
CA ALA A 76 2.91 10.99 3.02
C ALA A 76 3.92 11.68 2.10
N ALA A 77 4.63 10.94 1.24
CA ALA A 77 5.51 11.53 0.24
C ALA A 77 4.75 12.41 -0.78
N ALA A 78 3.54 12.00 -1.19
CA ALA A 78 2.70 12.83 -2.05
C ALA A 78 2.19 14.10 -1.35
N MET A 79 1.92 14.05 -0.04
CA MET A 79 1.53 15.22 0.75
C MET A 79 2.64 16.28 0.80
N VAL A 80 3.91 15.87 0.91
CA VAL A 80 5.04 16.81 0.83
C VAL A 80 5.03 17.58 -0.49
N LEU A 81 4.73 16.91 -1.61
CA LEU A 81 4.66 17.57 -2.93
C LEU A 81 3.45 18.51 -3.06
N LEU A 82 2.34 18.21 -2.39
CA LEU A 82 1.18 19.10 -2.29
C LEU A 82 1.51 20.36 -1.49
N ASP A 83 2.18 20.21 -0.35
CA ASP A 83 2.62 21.33 0.49
C ASP A 83 3.62 22.23 -0.24
N GLU A 84 4.53 21.64 -1.02
CA GLU A 84 5.48 22.36 -1.89
C GLU A 84 4.82 22.99 -3.13
N CYS A 85 3.50 22.87 -3.30
CA CYS A 85 2.76 23.33 -4.49
C CYS A 85 3.28 22.77 -5.82
N ARG A 86 3.94 21.61 -5.79
CA ARG A 86 4.46 20.89 -6.97
C ARG A 86 3.48 19.88 -7.54
N LEU A 87 2.43 19.60 -6.78
CA LEU A 87 1.31 18.75 -7.11
C LEU A 87 0.05 19.46 -6.61
N ARG A 88 -1.08 19.32 -7.30
CA ARG A 88 -2.40 19.74 -6.82
C ARG A 88 -3.35 18.55 -6.91
N LEU A 89 -4.35 18.52 -6.02
CA LEU A 89 -5.31 17.41 -5.97
C LEU A 89 -6.11 17.25 -7.27
N ASP A 90 -6.37 18.36 -7.96
CA ASP A 90 -7.19 18.38 -9.17
C ASP A 90 -6.33 18.33 -10.46
N ASP A 91 -5.00 18.18 -10.32
CA ASP A 91 -4.12 17.95 -11.48
C ASP A 91 -4.42 16.60 -12.13
N LEU A 92 -4.33 16.55 -13.46
CA LEU A 92 -4.49 15.31 -14.21
C LEU A 92 -3.21 14.47 -14.13
N VAL A 93 -3.35 13.19 -13.76
CA VAL A 93 -2.18 12.32 -13.56
C VAL A 93 -1.44 11.98 -14.85
N GLU A 94 -2.10 12.12 -16.00
CA GLU A 94 -1.54 11.84 -17.32
C GLU A 94 -0.30 12.69 -17.66
N GLN A 95 -0.11 13.82 -16.96
CA GLN A 95 1.12 14.61 -17.05
C GLN A 95 2.37 13.81 -16.63
N TRP A 96 2.21 12.89 -15.68
CA TRP A 96 3.28 12.02 -15.18
C TRP A 96 3.14 10.57 -15.62
N LEU A 97 1.90 10.13 -15.88
CA LEU A 97 1.52 8.75 -16.23
C LEU A 97 0.70 8.74 -17.53
N PRO A 98 1.30 9.09 -18.69
CA PRO A 98 0.59 9.18 -19.96
C PRO A 98 -0.05 7.85 -20.38
N GLU A 99 0.41 6.71 -19.88
CA GLU A 99 -0.20 5.40 -20.09
C GLU A 99 -1.61 5.25 -19.47
N LEU A 100 -2.01 6.16 -18.58
CA LEU A 100 -3.34 6.20 -17.99
C LEU A 100 -4.30 7.17 -18.71
N ALA A 101 -3.81 7.90 -19.72
CA ALA A 101 -4.64 8.72 -20.60
C ALA A 101 -5.57 7.85 -21.46
N ASP A 102 -6.71 8.41 -21.88
CA ASP A 102 -7.67 7.79 -22.80
C ASP A 102 -8.07 6.35 -22.47
N ARG A 103 -8.04 6.01 -21.18
CA ARG A 103 -8.29 4.65 -20.71
C ARG A 103 -9.68 4.15 -21.09
N ARG A 104 -9.73 2.86 -21.41
CA ARG A 104 -10.96 2.11 -21.68
C ARG A 104 -11.38 1.36 -20.42
N VAL A 105 -12.68 1.31 -20.15
CA VAL A 105 -13.27 0.61 -19.00
C VAL A 105 -14.08 -0.56 -19.53
N LEU A 106 -13.85 -1.74 -18.95
CA LEU A 106 -14.61 -2.95 -19.29
C LEU A 106 -16.07 -2.79 -18.87
N LYS A 107 -17.04 -3.13 -19.72
CA LYS A 107 -18.46 -2.96 -19.40
C LYS A 107 -18.91 -3.90 -18.29
N ARG A 108 -18.40 -5.12 -18.27
CA ARG A 108 -18.67 -6.15 -17.26
C ARG A 108 -17.42 -6.97 -16.97
N ILE A 109 -17.23 -7.41 -15.73
CA ILE A 109 -16.00 -8.12 -15.33
C ILE A 109 -15.77 -9.45 -16.09
N ASP A 110 -16.86 -10.08 -16.53
CA ASP A 110 -16.90 -11.36 -17.26
C ASP A 110 -16.83 -11.21 -18.79
N SER A 111 -16.92 -9.98 -19.31
CA SER A 111 -16.97 -9.73 -20.75
C SER A 111 -15.59 -9.90 -21.44
N PRO A 112 -15.57 -10.16 -22.76
CA PRO A 112 -14.35 -10.11 -23.56
C PRO A 112 -13.57 -8.81 -23.37
N LEU A 113 -12.25 -8.87 -23.40
CA LEU A 113 -11.36 -7.76 -23.03
C LEU A 113 -11.44 -6.52 -23.93
N ASP A 114 -12.03 -6.67 -25.10
CA ASP A 114 -12.32 -5.63 -26.09
C ASP A 114 -13.69 -4.98 -25.89
N ASP A 115 -14.61 -5.60 -25.12
CA ASP A 115 -15.93 -5.03 -24.79
C ASP A 115 -15.82 -3.92 -23.73
N THR A 116 -15.32 -2.78 -24.20
CA THR A 116 -14.98 -1.64 -23.38
C THR A 116 -15.73 -0.39 -23.82
N VAL A 117 -15.84 0.57 -22.92
CA VAL A 117 -16.28 1.95 -23.19
C VAL A 117 -15.19 2.93 -22.82
N PRO A 118 -15.15 4.14 -23.40
CA PRO A 118 -14.27 5.20 -22.92
C PRO A 118 -14.54 5.49 -21.44
N ALA A 119 -13.49 5.79 -20.66
CA ALA A 119 -13.68 6.33 -19.33
C ALA A 119 -14.42 7.68 -19.39
N ARG A 120 -15.31 7.93 -18.43
CA ARG A 120 -16.18 9.13 -18.42
C ARG A 120 -15.42 10.45 -18.19
N ARG A 121 -14.26 10.39 -17.56
CA ARG A 121 -13.40 11.54 -17.26
C ARG A 121 -11.95 11.11 -17.03
N PRO A 122 -10.96 12.00 -17.21
CA PRO A 122 -9.57 11.75 -16.82
C PRO A 122 -9.39 11.46 -15.32
N ILE A 123 -8.24 10.88 -14.95
CA ILE A 123 -7.85 10.61 -13.55
C ILE A 123 -7.15 11.83 -12.97
N THR A 124 -7.59 12.25 -11.79
CA THR A 124 -6.93 13.29 -10.99
C THR A 124 -6.03 12.69 -9.92
N VAL A 125 -5.10 13.48 -9.38
CA VAL A 125 -4.28 13.10 -8.22
C VAL A 125 -5.15 12.67 -7.04
N ARG A 126 -6.25 13.40 -6.78
CA ARG A 126 -7.24 13.08 -5.74
C ARG A 126 -7.79 11.66 -5.92
N ASP A 127 -8.09 11.26 -7.15
CA ASP A 127 -8.64 9.93 -7.42
C ASP A 127 -7.64 8.83 -7.06
N VAL A 128 -6.35 9.04 -7.32
CA VAL A 128 -5.29 8.09 -6.95
C VAL A 128 -5.17 7.98 -5.43
N LEU A 129 -5.09 9.12 -4.74
CA LEU A 129 -4.93 9.17 -3.28
C LEU A 129 -6.14 8.59 -2.53
N THR A 130 -7.33 8.71 -3.10
CA THR A 130 -8.58 8.15 -2.55
C THR A 130 -8.94 6.78 -3.10
N SER A 131 -8.13 6.22 -4.00
CA SER A 131 -8.40 4.95 -4.68
C SER A 131 -9.74 4.90 -5.44
N THR A 132 -10.14 6.00 -6.06
CA THR A 132 -11.39 6.16 -6.86
C THR A 132 -11.15 6.30 -8.37
N PHE A 133 -9.92 6.05 -8.82
CA PHE A 133 -9.48 6.21 -10.22
C PHE A 133 -9.94 5.09 -11.18
N GLY A 134 -10.69 4.10 -10.66
CA GLY A 134 -11.32 3.05 -11.46
C GLY A 134 -10.46 1.82 -11.73
N LEU A 135 -9.25 1.74 -11.16
CA LEU A 135 -8.50 0.48 -11.11
C LEU A 135 -8.86 -0.28 -9.83
N GLY A 136 -9.43 -1.46 -10.00
CA GLY A 136 -9.73 -2.39 -8.92
C GLY A 136 -9.12 -3.75 -9.20
N MET A 137 -8.86 -4.50 -8.13
CA MET A 137 -8.54 -5.92 -8.20
C MET A 137 -9.64 -6.66 -7.45
N ASP A 138 -10.48 -7.39 -8.17
CA ASP A 138 -11.46 -8.27 -7.54
C ASP A 138 -10.81 -9.64 -7.30
N LEU A 139 -10.36 -9.85 -6.06
CA LEU A 139 -9.71 -11.08 -5.61
C LEU A 139 -10.68 -12.28 -5.55
N THR A 140 -11.99 -12.07 -5.69
CA THR A 140 -13.00 -13.14 -5.74
C THR A 140 -13.28 -13.60 -7.17
N SER A 141 -12.89 -12.80 -8.17
CA SER A 141 -13.14 -13.04 -9.58
C SER A 141 -11.89 -13.49 -10.34
N LEU A 142 -11.08 -14.37 -9.73
CA LEU A 142 -9.79 -14.82 -10.26
C LEU A 142 -9.86 -15.49 -11.65
N GLY A 143 -11.02 -16.06 -12.00
CA GLY A 143 -11.26 -16.71 -13.30
C GLY A 143 -11.69 -15.77 -14.42
N THR A 144 -11.85 -14.47 -14.16
CA THR A 144 -12.31 -13.52 -15.19
C THR A 144 -11.22 -13.22 -16.23
N PRO A 145 -11.58 -12.92 -17.48
CA PRO A 145 -10.61 -12.59 -18.53
C PRO A 145 -9.62 -11.48 -18.14
N ILE A 146 -10.10 -10.47 -17.40
CA ILE A 146 -9.29 -9.35 -16.93
C ILE A 146 -8.24 -9.77 -15.89
N MET A 147 -8.59 -10.67 -14.96
CA MET A 147 -7.64 -11.18 -13.98
C MET A 147 -6.65 -12.15 -14.62
N GLY A 148 -7.10 -13.01 -15.53
CA GLY A 148 -6.23 -13.90 -16.30
C GLY A 148 -5.15 -13.12 -17.08
N ARG A 149 -5.53 -12.01 -17.70
CA ARG A 149 -4.60 -11.11 -18.40
C ARG A 149 -3.68 -10.32 -17.46
N SER A 150 -4.17 -9.91 -16.30
CA SER A 150 -3.34 -9.27 -15.27
C SER A 150 -2.24 -10.20 -14.77
N SER A 151 -2.58 -11.46 -14.50
CA SER A 151 -1.65 -12.50 -14.05
C SER A 151 -0.63 -12.88 -15.14
N SER A 152 -1.04 -12.99 -16.40
CA SER A 152 -0.13 -13.37 -17.50
C SER A 152 0.84 -12.27 -17.92
N ARG A 153 0.51 -11.00 -17.65
CA ARG A 153 1.38 -9.84 -17.95
C ARG A 153 2.30 -9.42 -16.80
N GLY A 154 2.45 -10.28 -15.78
CA GLY A 154 3.17 -10.01 -14.53
C GLY A 154 4.36 -9.03 -14.62
N SER A 155 4.28 -7.96 -13.82
CA SER A 155 5.42 -7.23 -13.23
C SER A 155 6.53 -6.68 -14.13
N ARG A 156 6.35 -6.51 -15.46
CA ARG A 156 7.41 -6.00 -16.36
C ARG A 156 7.29 -4.54 -16.82
N ARG A 157 6.32 -3.78 -16.30
CA ARG A 157 6.33 -2.31 -16.44
C ARG A 157 6.61 -1.69 -15.08
N THR A 158 7.85 -1.81 -14.63
CA THR A 158 8.40 -0.83 -13.67
C THR A 158 8.24 0.54 -14.32
N CYS A 159 7.32 1.34 -13.76
CA CYS A 159 7.11 2.72 -14.16
C CYS A 159 8.44 3.46 -14.03
N ARG A 160 9.12 3.68 -15.17
CA ARG A 160 10.27 4.56 -15.21
C ARG A 160 9.68 5.97 -15.27
N CYS A 161 9.45 6.56 -14.10
CA CYS A 161 9.06 7.96 -14.00
C CYS A 161 10.11 8.78 -14.75
N ARG A 162 9.78 9.25 -15.95
CA ARG A 162 10.62 10.17 -16.71
C ARG A 162 10.37 11.54 -16.12
N CYS A 163 11.26 11.96 -15.23
CA CYS A 163 11.25 13.31 -14.67
C CYS A 163 11.40 14.30 -15.83
N PRO A 164 10.43 15.19 -16.10
CA PRO A 164 10.63 16.27 -17.05
C PRO A 164 11.56 17.29 -16.40
N SER A 165 12.77 17.41 -16.93
CA SER A 165 13.82 18.30 -16.43
C SER A 165 13.41 19.78 -16.51
N ARG A 166 13.38 20.47 -15.35
CA ARG A 166 13.97 21.82 -15.23
C ARG A 166 15.49 21.58 -15.11
N THR A 167 16.40 22.23 -15.79
CA THR A 167 16.46 23.48 -16.56
C THR A 167 17.81 23.43 -17.30
N SER A 168 17.94 24.15 -18.42
CA SER A 168 19.21 24.61 -19.02
C SER A 168 20.53 24.00 -18.49
N GLY A 169 21.16 23.17 -19.32
CA GLY A 169 22.62 23.03 -19.38
C GLY A 169 23.30 22.24 -18.27
N CYS A 170 23.58 20.95 -18.53
CA CYS A 170 24.88 20.38 -18.16
C CYS A 170 25.15 19.15 -19.04
N ALA A 171 26.20 19.22 -19.85
CA ALA A 171 26.67 18.13 -20.68
C ALA A 171 27.27 17.01 -19.82
N ALA A 172 26.92 15.75 -20.12
CA ALA A 172 27.74 14.58 -19.82
C ALA A 172 27.34 13.42 -20.74
N SER A 173 28.24 13.12 -21.66
CA SER A 173 28.21 11.94 -22.53
C SER A 173 28.57 10.65 -21.77
N ALA A 174 27.90 9.53 -22.05
CA ALA A 174 28.47 8.17 -22.10
C ALA A 174 27.34 7.17 -22.44
N ARG A 175 27.34 6.61 -23.66
CA ARG A 175 27.81 5.26 -24.04
C ARG A 175 27.12 4.10 -23.31
N PHE A 176 26.32 3.38 -24.10
CA PHE A 176 25.75 2.07 -23.84
C PHE A 176 26.83 0.98 -23.77
N ARG A 177 26.69 0.05 -22.82
CA ARG A 177 26.95 -1.38 -23.02
C ARG A 177 25.67 -2.12 -22.68
#